data_AF-A0A412TAI3-F1
#
_entry.id   AF-A0A412TAI3-F1
#
_cell.length_a   1.000
_cell.length_b   1.000
_cell.length_c   1.000
_cell.angle_alpha   90.00
_cell.angle_beta   90.00
_cell.angle_gamma   90.00
#
_symmetry.space_group_name_H-M   'P 1'
#
loop_
_entity.id
_entity.type
_entity.pdbx_description
1 polymer ?
#
loop_
_entity_poly.entity_id
_entity_poly.type
_entity_poly.pdbx_seq_one_letter_code
_entity_poly.pdbx_strand_id
1 'polypeptide(L)'
;MSDNWIVQNLNSALNTWNEKLAEIWTLLTQSPESFKGGTIWSVITGINGALTAIGYGLLVLFFAAGIVKTCGSFTDMKKPEHALKAFIRFALAQCAIMYGMELMTALFSIVQGIVSTIMAQSGMADGGVTELPAEIVEKIEAVGMLESIPLWIVTLLGSLLITVLSFIMILTVYGRMFKLYMYTAIAPIPISTFAGEPSQSVGKNFIKSYAGVCLEGAIIALACIIFSVYSASPPAIGDTSLSAVTIVWNYVGELVFNLLVLVGAVKASDRIVKEMMGL
;
A
#
# COMPACT_ATOMS: atom_id res chain seq x y z
N MET A 1 3.54 -23.62 -27.97
CA MET A 1 3.76 -23.89 -26.53
C MET A 1 4.85 -24.95 -26.44
N SER A 2 5.83 -24.77 -25.56
CA SER A 2 6.91 -25.74 -25.37
C SER A 2 6.41 -26.97 -24.62
N ASP A 3 6.76 -28.18 -25.10
CA ASP A 3 6.52 -29.44 -24.39
C ASP A 3 7.56 -29.68 -23.26
N ASN A 4 8.49 -28.75 -23.08
CA ASN A 4 9.50 -28.84 -22.03
C ASN A 4 8.89 -28.45 -20.67
N TRP A 5 8.77 -29.45 -19.80
CA TRP A 5 8.33 -29.35 -18.40
C TRP A 5 9.02 -28.25 -17.58
N ILE A 6 10.29 -27.92 -17.84
CA ILE A 6 11.02 -26.84 -17.17
C ILE A 6 10.49 -25.48 -17.63
N VAL A 7 10.32 -25.31 -18.94
CA VAL A 7 9.72 -24.09 -19.53
C VAL A 7 8.29 -23.89 -19.03
N GLN A 8 7.51 -24.97 -18.94
CA GLN A 8 6.15 -24.93 -18.40
C GLN A 8 6.12 -24.49 -16.93
N ASN A 9 7.03 -25.01 -16.11
CA ASN A 9 7.13 -24.65 -14.70
C ASN A 9 7.48 -23.16 -14.51
N LEU A 10 8.48 -22.65 -15.23
CA LEU A 10 8.85 -21.23 -15.18
C LEU A 10 7.71 -20.32 -15.66
N ASN A 11 7.06 -20.68 -16.78
CA ASN A 11 5.91 -19.92 -17.28
C ASN A 11 4.75 -19.92 -16.28
N SER A 12 4.48 -21.04 -15.61
CA SER A 12 3.45 -21.12 -14.57
C SER A 12 3.72 -20.16 -13.40
N ALA A 13 4.97 -20.10 -12.94
CA ALA A 13 5.38 -19.19 -11.88
C ALA A 13 5.30 -17.72 -12.30
N LEU A 14 5.77 -17.38 -13.50
CA LEU A 14 5.68 -16.04 -14.07
C LEU A 14 4.22 -15.61 -14.30
N ASN A 15 3.36 -16.52 -14.77
CA ASN A 15 1.93 -16.27 -14.91
C ASN A 15 1.30 -15.96 -13.56
N THR A 16 1.59 -16.77 -12.53
CA THR A 16 1.11 -16.52 -11.17
C THR A 16 1.54 -15.15 -10.67
N TRP A 17 2.79 -14.75 -10.93
CA TRP A 17 3.29 -13.43 -10.59
C TRP A 17 2.54 -12.31 -11.32
N ASN A 18 2.37 -12.43 -12.64
CA ASN A 18 1.67 -11.45 -13.47
C ASN A 18 0.21 -11.31 -13.06
N GLU A 19 -0.48 -12.42 -12.75
CA GLU A 19 -1.84 -12.42 -12.20
C GLU A 19 -1.92 -11.63 -10.88
N LYS A 20 -0.95 -11.82 -9.98
CA LYS A 20 -0.90 -11.08 -8.71
C LYS A 20 -0.56 -9.61 -8.90
N LEU A 21 0.32 -9.26 -9.85
CA LEU A 21 0.56 -7.86 -10.20
C LEU A 21 -0.71 -7.20 -10.76
N ALA A 22 -1.44 -7.86 -11.67
CA ALA A 22 -2.71 -7.35 -12.19
C ALA A 22 -3.77 -7.18 -11.08
N GLU A 23 -3.84 -8.13 -10.14
CA GLU A 23 -4.69 -8.01 -8.96
C GLU A 23 -4.31 -6.79 -8.11
N ILE A 24 -3.01 -6.55 -7.88
CA ILE A 24 -2.51 -5.37 -7.17
C ILE A 24 -2.93 -4.08 -7.87
N TRP A 25 -2.79 -3.99 -9.20
CA TRP A 25 -3.23 -2.83 -9.97
C TRP A 25 -4.71 -2.51 -9.76
N THR A 26 -5.54 -3.55 -9.76
CA THR A 26 -6.97 -3.40 -9.47
C THR A 26 -7.19 -2.92 -8.03
N LEU A 27 -6.50 -3.49 -7.05
CA LEU A 27 -6.64 -3.11 -5.63
C LEU A 27 -6.15 -1.70 -5.31
N LEU A 28 -5.13 -1.20 -6.00
CA LEU A 28 -4.60 0.15 -5.78
C LEU A 28 -5.57 1.23 -6.26
N THR A 29 -6.37 0.92 -7.28
CA THR A 29 -7.30 1.84 -7.94
C THR A 29 -8.73 1.69 -7.46
N GLN A 30 -9.06 0.55 -6.84
CA GLN A 30 -10.37 0.29 -6.29
C GLN A 30 -10.65 1.12 -5.04
N SER A 31 -11.82 1.75 -5.00
CA SER A 31 -12.30 2.44 -3.82
C SER A 31 -12.72 1.46 -2.71
N PRO A 32 -12.36 1.72 -1.43
CA PRO A 32 -12.85 0.99 -0.27
C PRO A 32 -14.37 0.87 -0.25
N GLU A 33 -15.08 1.87 -0.76
CA GLU A 33 -16.55 1.88 -0.83
C GLU A 33 -17.12 0.77 -1.72
N SER A 34 -16.38 0.41 -2.76
CA SER A 34 -16.78 -0.57 -3.79
C SER A 34 -16.15 -1.95 -3.59
N PHE A 35 -15.12 -2.04 -2.74
CA PHE A 35 -14.35 -3.25 -2.56
C PHE A 35 -15.22 -4.39 -2.00
N LYS A 36 -15.14 -5.56 -2.66
CA LYS A 36 -15.98 -6.75 -2.37
C LYS A 36 -17.48 -6.43 -2.30
N GLY A 37 -17.96 -5.51 -3.13
CA GLY A 37 -19.39 -5.14 -3.20
C GLY A 37 -19.84 -4.15 -2.12
N GLY A 38 -18.92 -3.55 -1.37
CA GLY A 38 -19.23 -2.47 -0.41
C GLY A 38 -19.79 -2.93 0.93
N THR A 39 -19.99 -4.23 1.14
CA THR A 39 -20.45 -4.79 2.42
C THR A 39 -19.50 -4.43 3.56
N ILE A 40 -18.19 -4.51 3.31
CA ILE A 40 -17.18 -4.13 4.32
C ILE A 40 -17.31 -2.65 4.65
N TRP A 41 -17.41 -1.79 3.64
CA TRP A 41 -17.60 -0.36 3.84
C TRP A 41 -18.84 -0.03 4.65
N SER A 42 -19.98 -0.67 4.36
CA SER A 42 -21.23 -0.47 5.12
C SER A 42 -21.10 -0.83 6.60
N VAL A 43 -20.34 -1.89 6.93
CA VAL A 43 -20.07 -2.25 8.33
C VAL A 43 -19.19 -1.18 8.98
N ILE A 44 -18.16 -0.72 8.27
CA ILE A 44 -17.20 0.27 8.77
C ILE A 44 -17.86 1.65 8.99
N THR A 45 -18.70 2.11 8.07
CA THR A 45 -19.45 3.36 8.24
C THR A 45 -20.50 3.25 9.35
N GLY A 46 -21.12 2.07 9.54
CA GLY A 46 -21.98 1.79 10.68
C GLY A 46 -21.25 1.90 12.02
N ILE A 47 -20.05 1.31 12.12
CA ILE A 47 -19.19 1.43 13.31
C ILE A 47 -18.78 2.89 13.54
N ASN A 48 -18.32 3.59 12.50
CA ASN A 48 -17.96 5.00 12.60
C ASN A 48 -19.14 5.86 13.08
N GLY A 49 -20.34 5.65 12.54
CA GLY A 49 -21.55 6.33 12.97
C GLY A 49 -21.87 6.10 14.45
N ALA A 50 -21.76 4.86 14.93
CA ALA A 50 -21.92 4.54 16.35
C ALA A 50 -20.86 5.23 17.22
N LEU A 51 -19.60 5.26 16.77
CA LEU A 51 -18.50 5.92 17.48
C LEU A 51 -18.58 7.45 17.42
N THR A 52 -19.36 8.03 16.51
CA THR A 52 -19.53 9.49 16.40
C THR A 52 -20.16 10.07 17.67
N ALA A 53 -21.15 9.40 18.25
CA ALA A 53 -21.74 9.81 19.53
C ALA A 53 -20.71 9.80 20.67
N ILE A 54 -19.85 8.78 20.70
CA ILE A 54 -18.73 8.69 21.66
C ILE A 54 -17.72 9.81 21.41
N GLY A 55 -17.43 10.10 20.14
CA GLY A 55 -16.57 11.21 19.72
C GLY A 55 -17.06 12.56 20.24
N TYR A 56 -18.35 12.86 20.17
CA TYR A 56 -18.91 14.09 20.76
C TYR A 56 -18.79 14.14 22.28
N GLY A 57 -19.00 13.01 22.98
CA GLY A 57 -18.77 12.94 24.42
C GLY A 57 -17.30 13.23 24.79
N LEU A 58 -16.37 12.62 24.07
CA LEU A 58 -14.93 12.84 24.23
C LEU A 58 -14.51 14.27 23.87
N LEU A 59 -15.12 14.87 22.85
CA LEU A 59 -14.87 16.25 22.45
C LEU A 59 -15.12 17.21 23.62
N VAL A 60 -16.26 17.06 24.31
CA VAL A 60 -16.60 17.88 25.48
C VAL A 60 -15.59 17.65 26.62
N LEU A 61 -15.20 16.40 26.87
CA LEU A 61 -14.22 16.07 27.90
C LEU A 61 -12.84 16.65 27.61
N PHE A 62 -12.33 16.50 26.38
CA PHE A 62 -11.04 17.06 25.98
C PHE A 62 -11.05 18.59 25.96
N PHE A 63 -12.15 19.19 25.55
CA PHE A 63 -12.33 20.63 25.62
C PHE A 63 -12.30 21.14 27.06
N ALA A 64 -13.05 20.52 27.97
CA ALA A 64 -13.08 20.89 29.38
C ALA A 64 -11.70 20.73 30.03
N ALA A 65 -11.02 19.62 29.78
CA ALA A 65 -9.65 19.38 30.24
C ALA A 65 -8.67 20.44 29.68
N GLY A 66 -8.82 20.81 28.41
CA GLY A 66 -8.02 21.84 27.76
C GLY A 66 -8.22 23.23 28.38
N ILE A 67 -9.47 23.59 28.72
CA ILE A 67 -9.78 24.83 29.42
C ILE A 67 -9.13 24.86 30.80
N VAL A 68 -9.30 23.80 31.60
CA VAL A 68 -8.73 23.73 32.96
C VAL A 68 -7.21 23.90 32.93
N LYS A 69 -6.54 23.33 31.92
CA LYS A 69 -5.09 23.41 31.79
C LYS A 69 -4.60 24.75 31.25
N THR A 70 -5.34 25.37 30.34
CA THR A 70 -4.95 26.64 29.69
C THR A 70 -5.30 27.85 30.55
N CYS A 71 -6.37 27.77 31.33
CA CYS A 71 -6.85 28.83 32.22
C CYS A 71 -6.52 28.46 33.67
N GLY A 72 -5.26 28.64 34.08
CA GLY A 72 -4.81 28.43 35.47
C GLY A 72 -5.48 29.36 36.51
N SER A 73 -6.23 30.38 36.06
CA SER A 73 -7.08 31.23 36.87
C SER A 73 -8.37 31.56 36.13
N PHE A 74 -9.53 31.52 36.81
CA PHE A 74 -10.83 31.93 36.27
C PHE A 74 -10.85 33.38 35.74
N THR A 75 -9.86 34.19 36.11
CA THR A 75 -9.71 35.59 35.69
C THR A 75 -9.32 35.72 34.21
N ASP A 76 -8.56 34.78 33.65
CA ASP A 76 -8.15 34.81 32.24
C ASP A 76 -9.29 34.43 31.29
N MET A 77 -10.23 33.61 31.75
CA MET A 77 -11.40 33.22 30.96
C MET A 77 -12.46 34.32 30.86
N LYS A 78 -12.38 35.36 31.70
CA LYS A 78 -13.22 36.56 31.60
C LYS A 78 -12.82 37.48 30.45
N LYS A 79 -11.62 37.31 29.87
CA LYS A 79 -11.24 38.04 28.66
C LYS A 79 -11.99 37.45 27.47
N PRO A 80 -12.84 38.23 26.77
CA PRO A 80 -13.67 37.73 25.68
C PRO A 80 -12.85 37.07 24.57
N GLU A 81 -11.61 37.49 24.37
CA GLU A 81 -10.69 36.91 23.38
C GLU A 81 -10.35 35.43 23.64
N HIS A 82 -10.13 35.04 24.90
CA HIS A 82 -9.81 33.65 25.24
C HIS A 82 -11.03 32.75 25.12
N ALA A 83 -12.20 33.23 25.56
CA ALA A 83 -13.47 32.54 25.41
C ALA A 83 -13.84 32.33 23.92
N LEU A 84 -13.68 33.37 23.10
CA LEU A 84 -13.94 33.28 21.65
C LEU A 84 -12.99 32.29 20.96
N LYS A 85 -11.69 32.32 21.26
CA LYS A 85 -10.72 31.36 20.71
C LYS A 85 -11.06 29.91 21.09
N ALA A 86 -11.46 29.68 22.34
CA ALA A 86 -11.89 28.36 22.79
C ALA A 86 -13.17 27.91 22.06
N PHE A 87 -14.15 28.79 21.92
CA PHE A 87 -15.39 28.49 21.19
C PHE A 87 -15.14 28.16 19.71
N ILE A 88 -14.31 28.94 19.01
CA ILE A 88 -13.95 28.67 17.61
C ILE A 88 -13.28 27.30 17.49
N ARG A 89 -12.34 26.97 18.39
CA ARG A 89 -11.68 25.65 18.40
C ARG A 89 -12.67 24.51 18.62
N PHE A 90 -13.59 24.66 19.57
CA PHE A 90 -14.64 23.68 19.82
C PHE A 90 -15.53 23.50 18.60
N ALA A 91 -15.99 24.58 17.98
CA ALA A 91 -16.83 24.54 16.78
C ALA A 91 -16.11 23.84 15.61
N LEU A 92 -14.83 24.15 15.37
CA LEU A 92 -14.03 23.48 14.34
C LEU A 92 -13.84 21.99 14.63
N ALA A 93 -13.57 21.61 15.88
CA ALA A 93 -13.42 20.21 16.28
C ALA A 93 -14.75 19.44 16.18
N GLN A 94 -15.87 20.07 16.53
CA GLN A 94 -17.21 19.50 16.33
C GLN A 94 -17.50 19.30 14.83
N CYS A 95 -17.23 20.30 14.00
CA CYS A 95 -17.38 20.18 12.54
C CYS A 95 -16.50 19.06 11.97
N ALA A 96 -15.28 18.89 12.50
CA ALA A 96 -14.38 17.82 12.06
C ALA A 96 -14.91 16.42 12.40
N ILE A 97 -15.62 16.24 13.53
CA ILE A 97 -16.31 14.98 13.83
C ILE A 97 -17.51 14.80 12.90
N MET A 98 -18.34 15.84 12.76
CA MET A 98 -19.58 15.81 11.98
C MET A 98 -19.34 15.48 10.51
N TYR A 99 -18.31 16.08 9.90
CA TYR A 99 -17.91 15.84 8.51
C TYR A 99 -16.68 14.92 8.40
N GLY A 100 -16.42 14.12 9.44
CA GLY A 100 -15.23 13.29 9.52
C GLY A 100 -15.18 12.24 8.43
N MET A 101 -16.33 11.66 8.06
CA MET A 101 -16.39 10.68 6.98
C MET A 101 -16.07 11.32 5.63
N GLU A 102 -16.66 12.47 5.33
CA GLU A 102 -16.46 13.22 4.10
C GLU A 102 -15.01 13.69 3.95
N LEU A 103 -14.38 14.08 5.06
CA LEU A 103 -12.96 14.43 5.07
C LEU A 103 -12.09 13.23 4.66
N MET A 104 -12.38 12.05 5.22
CA MET A 104 -11.60 10.84 4.99
C MET A 104 -11.78 10.31 3.57
N THR A 105 -13.01 10.29 3.05
CA THR A 105 -13.27 9.93 1.65
C THR A 105 -12.67 10.94 0.69
N ALA A 106 -12.73 12.25 0.98
CA ALA A 106 -12.08 13.27 0.16
C ALA A 106 -10.55 13.09 0.09
N LEU A 107 -9.89 12.81 1.22
CA LEU A 107 -8.45 12.50 1.23
C LEU A 107 -8.13 11.28 0.39
N PHE A 108 -8.94 10.22 0.51
CA PHE A 108 -8.78 9.03 -0.31
C PHE A 108 -8.96 9.32 -1.81
N SER A 109 -9.98 10.10 -2.19
CA SER A 109 -10.24 10.49 -3.58
C SER A 109 -9.10 11.32 -4.18
N ILE A 110 -8.51 12.25 -3.42
CA ILE A 110 -7.35 13.03 -3.86
C ILE A 110 -6.19 12.09 -4.19
N VAL A 111 -5.89 11.14 -3.29
CA VAL A 111 -4.80 10.19 -3.52
C VAL A 111 -5.11 9.22 -4.65
N GLN A 112 -6.37 8.80 -4.83
CA GLN A 112 -6.77 8.04 -6.01
C GLN A 112 -6.51 8.79 -7.32
N GLY A 113 -6.74 10.10 -7.35
CA GLY A 113 -6.34 10.95 -8.48
C GLY A 113 -4.84 10.92 -8.74
N ILE A 114 -4.01 10.91 -7.68
CA ILE A 114 -2.55 10.78 -7.79
C ILE A 114 -2.17 9.41 -8.38
N VAL A 115 -2.73 8.30 -7.86
CA VAL A 115 -2.49 6.95 -8.38
C VAL A 115 -2.90 6.85 -9.85
N SER A 116 -4.08 7.38 -10.21
CA SER A 116 -4.57 7.41 -11.58
C SER A 116 -3.65 8.18 -12.51
N THR A 117 -3.13 9.34 -12.07
CA THR A 117 -2.18 10.14 -12.85
C THR A 117 -0.86 9.39 -13.05
N ILE A 118 -0.33 8.76 -12.00
CA ILE A 118 0.90 7.95 -12.06
C ILE A 118 0.74 6.83 -13.09
N MET A 119 -0.39 6.13 -13.10
CA MET A 119 -0.67 5.08 -14.08
C MET A 119 -0.83 5.61 -15.50
N ALA A 120 -1.54 6.72 -15.69
CA ALA A 120 -1.76 7.30 -17.01
C ALA A 120 -0.43 7.73 -17.66
N GLN A 121 0.54 8.18 -16.87
CA GLN A 121 1.83 8.66 -17.36
C GLN A 121 2.89 7.54 -17.48
N SER A 122 2.68 6.37 -16.86
CA SER A 122 3.68 5.30 -16.88
C SER A 122 3.67 4.44 -18.14
N GLY A 123 2.61 4.50 -18.95
CA GLY A 123 2.44 3.66 -20.14
C GLY A 123 2.25 2.17 -19.84
N MET A 124 2.24 1.76 -18.56
CA MET A 124 2.06 0.38 -18.11
C MET A 124 0.58 -0.01 -17.96
N ALA A 125 -0.25 0.34 -18.94
CA ALA A 125 -1.69 0.05 -18.90
C ALA A 125 -2.00 -1.46 -18.76
N ASP A 126 -1.08 -2.33 -19.19
CA ASP A 126 -1.27 -3.79 -19.17
C ASP A 126 -0.60 -4.52 -17.99
N GLY A 127 0.02 -3.79 -17.04
CA GLY A 127 0.83 -4.40 -16.00
C GLY A 127 2.11 -5.01 -16.58
N GLY A 128 3.24 -4.84 -15.90
CA GLY A 128 4.52 -5.37 -16.40
C GLY A 128 4.43 -6.88 -16.60
N VAL A 129 4.30 -7.33 -17.84
CA VAL A 129 4.29 -8.76 -18.18
C VAL A 129 5.73 -9.22 -18.09
N THR A 130 6.03 -9.99 -17.05
CA THR A 130 7.31 -10.68 -16.99
C THR A 130 7.15 -11.94 -17.84
N GLU A 131 7.61 -11.89 -19.09
CA GLU A 131 7.64 -13.03 -20.00
C GLU A 131 9.00 -13.73 -19.92
N LEU A 132 8.99 -15.05 -20.12
CA LEU A 132 10.22 -15.81 -20.24
C LEU A 132 10.89 -15.47 -21.58
N PRO A 133 12.14 -14.96 -21.61
CA PRO A 133 12.81 -14.62 -22.85
C PRO A 133 12.95 -15.84 -23.77
N ALA A 134 12.72 -15.64 -25.07
CA ALA A 134 12.82 -16.71 -26.07
C ALA A 134 14.19 -17.40 -26.08
N GLU A 135 15.27 -16.65 -25.81
CA GLU A 135 16.63 -17.19 -25.69
C GLU A 135 16.77 -18.18 -24.53
N ILE A 136 16.10 -17.94 -23.39
CA ILE A 136 16.10 -18.87 -22.26
C ILE A 136 15.30 -20.13 -22.60
N VAL A 137 14.18 -19.99 -23.32
CA VAL A 137 13.39 -21.13 -23.81
C VAL A 137 14.24 -22.00 -24.73
N GLU A 138 14.89 -21.41 -25.73
CA GLU A 138 15.74 -22.12 -26.69
C GLU A 138 16.91 -22.83 -25.99
N LYS A 139 17.56 -22.18 -25.02
CA LYS A 139 18.63 -22.80 -24.23
C LYS A 139 18.13 -23.96 -23.38
N ILE A 140 16.93 -23.88 -22.81
CA ILE A 140 16.34 -24.99 -22.02
C ILE A 140 15.95 -26.16 -22.94
N GLU A 141 15.44 -25.86 -24.14
CA GLU A 141 15.06 -26.88 -25.13
C GLU A 141 16.26 -27.59 -25.75
N ALA A 142 17.41 -26.92 -25.83
CA ALA A 142 18.66 -27.50 -26.35
C ALA A 142 19.41 -28.40 -25.35
N VAL A 143 18.96 -28.50 -24.09
CA VAL A 143 19.62 -29.29 -23.04
C VAL A 143 19.25 -30.77 -23.13
N GLY A 144 20.26 -31.64 -23.05
CA GLY A 144 20.07 -33.10 -23.05
C GLY A 144 19.35 -33.61 -21.78
N MET A 145 18.72 -34.78 -21.88
CA MET A 145 17.90 -35.37 -20.80
C MET A 145 18.60 -35.57 -19.45
N LEU A 146 19.93 -35.70 -19.40
CA LEU A 146 20.67 -35.87 -18.14
C LEU A 146 21.02 -34.52 -17.48
N GLU A 147 21.26 -33.49 -18.28
CA GLU A 147 21.55 -32.14 -17.81
C GLU A 147 20.27 -31.36 -17.43
N SER A 148 19.10 -31.86 -17.85
CA SER A 148 17.80 -31.30 -17.49
C SER A 148 17.38 -31.60 -16.04
N ILE A 149 17.91 -32.66 -15.41
CA ILE A 149 17.55 -33.02 -14.03
C ILE A 149 18.02 -31.96 -13.03
N PRO A 150 19.30 -31.53 -13.00
CA PRO A 150 19.73 -30.43 -12.14
C PRO A 150 18.98 -29.13 -12.45
N LEU A 151 18.81 -28.80 -13.74
CA LEU A 151 18.15 -27.57 -14.19
C LEU A 151 16.68 -27.50 -13.75
N TRP A 152 15.99 -28.63 -13.73
CA TRP A 152 14.64 -28.70 -13.20
C TRP A 152 14.57 -28.42 -11.70
N ILE A 153 15.45 -29.01 -10.89
CA ILE A 153 15.43 -28.78 -9.44
C ILE A 153 15.58 -27.29 -9.14
N VAL A 154 16.46 -26.61 -9.88
CA VAL A 154 16.72 -25.17 -9.73
C VAL A 154 15.52 -24.34 -10.13
N THR A 155 14.93 -24.63 -11.30
CA THR A 155 13.75 -23.91 -11.78
C THR A 155 12.51 -24.20 -10.93
N LEU A 156 12.39 -25.38 -10.33
CA LEU A 156 11.36 -25.72 -9.35
C LEU A 156 11.50 -24.88 -8.09
N LEU A 157 12.70 -24.80 -7.51
CA LEU A 157 12.98 -23.96 -6.35
C LEU A 157 12.75 -22.47 -6.66
N GLY A 158 13.21 -21.99 -7.82
CA GLY A 158 12.96 -20.63 -8.28
C GLY A 158 11.46 -20.34 -8.42
N SER A 159 10.70 -21.24 -9.04
CA SER A 159 9.25 -21.11 -9.22
C SER A 159 8.49 -21.08 -7.89
N LEU A 160 8.91 -21.89 -6.92
CA LEU A 160 8.37 -21.86 -5.57
C LEU A 160 8.63 -20.51 -4.91
N LEU A 161 9.85 -19.97 -5.01
CA LEU A 161 10.20 -18.66 -4.45
C LEU A 161 9.40 -17.54 -5.11
N ILE A 162 9.28 -17.51 -6.43
CA ILE A 162 8.46 -16.54 -7.18
C ILE A 162 7.02 -16.56 -6.66
N THR A 163 6.45 -17.76 -6.48
CA THR A 163 5.09 -17.94 -5.96
C THR A 163 4.95 -17.40 -4.53
N VAL A 164 5.88 -17.73 -3.62
CA VAL A 164 5.85 -17.21 -2.25
C VAL A 164 5.97 -15.68 -2.23
N LEU A 165 6.83 -15.11 -3.07
CA LEU A 165 7.03 -13.67 -3.18
C LEU A 165 5.78 -12.94 -3.71
N SER A 166 5.09 -13.52 -4.69
CA SER A 166 3.83 -12.95 -5.20
C SER A 166 2.76 -12.89 -4.10
N PHE A 167 2.65 -13.94 -3.27
CA PHE A 167 1.74 -13.96 -2.12
C PHE A 167 2.09 -12.91 -1.05
N ILE A 168 3.38 -12.74 -0.74
CA ILE A 168 3.81 -11.71 0.21
C ILE A 168 3.45 -10.30 -0.30
N MET A 169 3.62 -10.06 -1.61
CA MET A 169 3.31 -8.77 -2.21
C MET A 169 1.82 -8.45 -2.12
N ILE A 170 0.96 -9.36 -2.59
CA ILE A 170 -0.49 -9.16 -2.59
C ILE A 170 -1.02 -8.99 -1.16
N LEU A 171 -0.54 -9.79 -0.19
CA LEU A 171 -0.91 -9.66 1.22
C LEU A 171 -0.56 -8.27 1.80
N THR A 172 0.56 -7.68 1.37
CA THR A 172 0.97 -6.33 1.80
C THR A 172 -0.04 -5.29 1.32
N VAL A 173 -0.48 -5.39 0.06
CA VAL A 173 -1.47 -4.47 -0.54
C VAL A 173 -2.86 -4.64 0.10
N TYR A 174 -3.29 -5.88 0.36
CA TYR A 174 -4.52 -6.12 1.14
C TYR A 174 -4.41 -5.53 2.54
N GLY A 175 -3.27 -5.71 3.22
CA GLY A 175 -3.01 -5.15 4.55
C GLY A 175 -3.22 -3.64 4.60
N ARG A 176 -2.83 -2.91 3.55
CA ARG A 176 -3.14 -1.47 3.41
C ARG A 176 -4.64 -1.20 3.39
N MET A 177 -5.41 -1.97 2.63
CA MET A 177 -6.87 -1.80 2.57
C MET A 177 -7.52 -2.01 3.95
N PHE A 178 -7.08 -3.03 4.70
CA PHE A 178 -7.52 -3.24 6.07
C PHE A 178 -7.14 -2.08 6.99
N LYS A 179 -5.92 -1.53 6.89
CA LYS A 179 -5.54 -0.31 7.61
C LYS A 179 -6.52 0.84 7.31
N LEU A 180 -6.83 1.12 6.05
CA LEU A 180 -7.79 2.18 5.69
C LEU A 180 -9.15 2.00 6.38
N TYR A 181 -9.70 0.78 6.41
CA TYR A 181 -10.94 0.49 7.12
C TYR A 181 -10.83 0.71 8.63
N MET A 182 -9.74 0.23 9.26
CA MET A 182 -9.55 0.38 10.70
C MET A 182 -9.44 1.85 11.09
N TYR A 183 -8.67 2.66 10.35
CA TYR A 183 -8.58 4.09 10.58
C TYR A 183 -9.94 4.78 10.38
N THR A 184 -10.65 4.43 9.30
CA THR A 184 -11.97 5.03 9.01
C THR A 184 -12.98 4.69 10.10
N ALA A 185 -13.03 3.45 10.58
CA ALA A 185 -13.95 3.03 11.64
C ALA A 185 -13.77 3.86 12.92
N ILE A 186 -12.52 4.03 13.38
CA ILE A 186 -12.22 4.66 14.67
C ILE A 186 -12.08 6.19 14.62
N ALA A 187 -12.13 6.79 13.42
CA ALA A 187 -11.83 8.20 13.18
C ALA A 187 -12.47 9.21 14.16
N PRO A 188 -13.74 9.06 14.59
CA PRO A 188 -14.37 10.03 15.49
C PRO A 188 -13.64 10.18 16.84
N ILE A 189 -12.99 9.12 17.33
CA ILE A 189 -12.29 9.13 18.61
C ILE A 189 -11.02 10.01 18.53
N PRO A 190 -10.04 9.77 17.64
CA PRO A 190 -8.88 10.67 17.52
C PRO A 190 -9.25 12.08 17.09
N ILE A 191 -10.25 12.27 16.22
CA ILE A 191 -10.67 13.61 15.78
C ILE A 191 -11.20 14.44 16.96
N SER A 192 -11.88 13.82 17.93
CA SER A 192 -12.38 14.53 19.12
C SER A 192 -11.28 15.20 19.96
N THR A 193 -10.03 14.70 19.86
CA THR A 193 -8.89 15.26 20.58
C THR A 193 -8.50 16.66 20.11
N PHE A 194 -8.99 17.12 18.94
CA PHE A 194 -8.74 18.46 18.41
C PHE A 194 -9.24 19.59 19.33
N ALA A 195 -10.21 19.31 20.20
CA ALA A 195 -10.87 20.32 21.00
C ALA A 195 -9.99 20.88 22.14
N GLY A 196 -8.94 20.19 22.58
CA GLY A 196 -8.17 20.57 23.77
C GLY A 196 -6.65 20.51 23.61
N GLU A 197 -5.94 21.39 24.32
CA GLU A 197 -4.49 21.25 24.56
C GLU A 197 -4.27 20.43 25.84
N PRO A 198 -3.38 19.42 25.87
CA PRO A 198 -2.37 19.08 24.86
C PRO A 198 -2.82 18.01 23.84
N SER A 199 -4.06 17.51 23.93
CA SER A 199 -4.53 16.36 23.15
C SER A 199 -4.59 16.59 21.63
N GLN A 200 -4.60 17.85 21.18
CA GLN A 200 -4.71 18.22 19.76
C GLN A 200 -3.63 17.58 18.86
N SER A 201 -2.44 17.30 19.37
CA SER A 201 -1.38 16.62 18.61
C SER A 201 -1.82 15.23 18.14
N VAL A 202 -2.63 14.52 18.93
CA VAL A 202 -3.14 13.18 18.60
C VAL A 202 -4.03 13.23 17.36
N GLY A 203 -5.00 14.14 17.32
CA GLY A 203 -5.89 14.31 16.16
C GLY A 203 -5.13 14.75 14.91
N LYS A 204 -4.14 15.64 15.05
CA LYS A 204 -3.29 16.08 13.92
C LYS A 204 -2.50 14.92 13.36
N ASN A 205 -1.89 14.12 14.24
CA ASN A 205 -1.14 12.94 13.86
C ASN A 205 -2.04 11.88 13.25
N PHE A 206 -3.27 11.71 13.73
CA PHE A 206 -4.23 10.79 13.13
C PHE A 206 -4.56 11.14 11.66
N ILE A 207 -4.86 12.41 11.36
CA ILE A 207 -5.12 12.83 9.97
C ILE A 207 -3.88 12.61 9.10
N LYS A 208 -2.68 12.95 9.60
CA LYS A 208 -1.42 12.67 8.89
C LYS A 208 -1.21 11.17 8.65
N SER A 209 -1.46 10.33 9.65
CA SER A 209 -1.33 8.88 9.53
C SER A 209 -2.33 8.31 8.54
N TYR A 210 -3.59 8.77 8.55
CA TYR A 210 -4.58 8.34 7.57
C TYR A 210 -4.19 8.75 6.15
N ALA A 211 -3.82 10.02 5.95
CA ALA A 211 -3.30 10.49 4.67
C ALA A 211 -2.07 9.68 4.24
N GLY A 212 -1.22 9.28 5.19
CA GLY A 212 -0.10 8.38 4.95
C GLY A 212 -0.53 7.00 4.42
N VAL A 213 -1.50 6.34 5.05
CA VAL A 213 -2.03 5.07 4.55
C VAL A 213 -2.69 5.24 3.17
N CYS A 214 -3.34 6.38 2.91
CA CYS A 214 -3.82 6.70 1.56
C CYS A 214 -2.65 6.76 0.57
N LEU A 215 -1.62 7.57 0.85
CA LEU A 215 -0.44 7.79 0.02
C LEU A 215 0.42 6.53 -0.20
N GLU A 216 0.39 5.57 0.73
CA GLU A 216 1.05 4.27 0.58
C GLU A 216 0.68 3.60 -0.75
N GLY A 217 -0.56 3.75 -1.21
CA GLY A 217 -1.00 3.22 -2.50
C GLY A 217 -0.30 3.85 -3.71
N ALA A 218 -0.03 5.17 -3.64
CA ALA A 218 0.73 5.87 -4.67
C ALA A 218 2.21 5.45 -4.67
N ILE A 219 2.81 5.25 -3.49
CA ILE A 219 4.19 4.76 -3.38
C ILE A 219 4.31 3.34 -3.91
N ILE A 220 3.34 2.46 -3.64
CA ILE A 220 3.31 1.10 -4.22
C ILE A 220 3.23 1.17 -5.75
N ALA A 221 2.35 2.01 -6.30
CA ALA A 221 2.24 2.18 -7.75
C ALA A 221 3.57 2.66 -8.37
N LEU A 222 4.23 3.64 -7.74
CA LEU A 222 5.55 4.12 -8.16
C LEU A 222 6.62 3.02 -8.09
N ALA A 223 6.63 2.21 -7.02
CA ALA A 223 7.57 1.10 -6.88
C ALA A 223 7.41 0.09 -8.02
N CYS A 224 6.17 -0.27 -8.40
CA CYS A 224 5.90 -1.15 -9.53
C CYS A 224 6.40 -0.56 -10.86
N ILE A 225 6.24 0.76 -11.07
CA ILE A 225 6.68 1.43 -12.31
C ILE A 225 8.20 1.51 -12.41
N ILE A 226 8.85 1.97 -11.34
CA ILE A 226 10.32 2.03 -11.27
C ILE A 226 10.89 0.63 -11.49
N PHE A 227 10.29 -0.39 -10.87
CA PHE A 227 10.69 -1.76 -11.08
C PHE A 227 10.53 -2.22 -12.52
N SER A 228 9.41 -1.94 -13.17
CA SER A 228 9.19 -2.33 -14.57
C SER A 228 10.25 -1.76 -15.51
N VAL A 229 10.71 -0.53 -15.28
CA VAL A 229 11.81 0.08 -16.05
C VAL A 229 13.15 -0.54 -15.67
N TYR A 230 13.38 -0.79 -14.39
CA TYR A 230 14.59 -1.44 -13.89
C TYR A 230 14.76 -2.86 -14.46
N SER A 231 13.72 -3.68 -14.43
CA SER A 231 13.73 -5.06 -14.94
C SER A 231 13.80 -5.16 -16.47
N ALA A 232 13.50 -4.08 -17.20
CA ALA A 232 13.64 -4.01 -18.66
C ALA A 232 15.10 -3.83 -19.11
N SER A 233 16.03 -3.53 -18.19
CA SER A 233 17.46 -3.57 -18.49
C SER A 233 17.84 -5.01 -18.81
N PRO A 234 18.54 -5.29 -19.94
CA PRO A 234 18.84 -6.64 -20.35
C PRO A 234 19.48 -7.41 -19.19
N PRO A 235 19.01 -8.65 -18.89
CA PRO A 235 19.75 -9.49 -17.97
C PRO A 235 21.19 -9.56 -18.46
N ALA A 236 22.13 -9.57 -17.54
CA ALA A 236 23.52 -9.80 -17.90
C ALA A 236 23.62 -11.26 -18.40
N ILE A 237 23.27 -11.50 -19.67
CA ILE A 237 23.52 -12.76 -20.34
C ILE A 237 25.03 -12.84 -20.48
N GLY A 238 25.65 -13.32 -19.42
CA GLY A 238 27.07 -13.58 -19.34
C GLY A 238 27.43 -14.54 -20.45
N ASP A 239 28.44 -14.14 -21.23
CA ASP A 239 29.24 -14.95 -22.14
C ASP A 239 28.55 -16.22 -22.67
N THR A 240 28.09 -16.19 -23.92
CA THR A 240 27.44 -17.32 -24.60
C THR A 240 28.30 -18.58 -24.69
N SER A 241 29.57 -18.54 -24.25
CA SER A 241 30.44 -19.71 -24.09
C SER A 241 30.13 -20.56 -22.84
N LEU A 242 29.29 -20.09 -21.91
CA LEU A 242 28.89 -20.82 -20.71
C LEU A 242 27.90 -21.95 -21.01
N SER A 243 27.88 -22.97 -20.12
CA SER A 243 26.93 -24.07 -20.22
C SER A 243 25.48 -23.58 -20.09
N ALA A 244 24.53 -24.23 -20.78
CA ALA A 244 23.12 -23.89 -20.70
C ALA A 244 22.58 -23.91 -19.25
N VAL A 245 23.08 -24.83 -18.42
CA VAL A 245 22.75 -24.92 -16.98
C VAL A 245 23.17 -23.65 -16.23
N THR A 246 24.38 -23.14 -16.49
CA THR A 246 24.89 -21.92 -15.85
C THR A 246 24.10 -20.69 -16.28
N ILE A 247 23.75 -20.58 -17.56
CA ILE A 247 22.96 -19.47 -18.09
C ILE A 247 21.57 -19.42 -17.44
N VAL A 248 20.88 -20.57 -17.39
CA VAL A 248 19.55 -20.65 -16.77
C VAL A 248 19.61 -20.40 -15.27
N TRP A 249 20.63 -20.89 -14.57
CA TRP A 249 20.83 -20.57 -13.16
C TRP A 249 20.97 -19.06 -12.92
N ASN A 250 21.82 -18.39 -13.69
CA ASN A 250 22.04 -16.95 -13.57
C ASN A 250 20.75 -16.18 -13.84
N TYR A 251 20.01 -16.56 -14.88
CA TYR A 251 18.72 -15.97 -15.20
C TYR A 251 17.71 -16.14 -14.05
N VAL A 252 17.52 -17.36 -13.52
CA VAL A 252 16.59 -17.61 -12.41
C VAL A 252 17.01 -16.84 -11.17
N GLY A 253 18.32 -16.77 -10.87
CA GLY A 253 18.86 -16.00 -9.75
C GLY A 253 18.60 -14.51 -9.87
N GLU A 254 18.87 -13.93 -11.04
CA GLU A 254 18.62 -12.51 -11.34
C GLU A 254 17.13 -12.19 -11.30
N LEU A 255 16.29 -13.04 -11.88
CA LEU A 255 14.83 -12.93 -11.83
C LEU A 255 14.36 -12.88 -10.38
N VAL A 256 14.69 -13.89 -9.57
CA VAL A 256 14.28 -13.95 -8.14
C VAL A 256 14.80 -12.73 -7.37
N PHE A 257 16.03 -12.28 -7.62
CA PHE A 257 16.58 -11.07 -7.00
C PHE A 257 15.77 -9.83 -7.38
N ASN A 258 15.45 -9.65 -8.65
CA ASN A 258 14.64 -8.52 -9.12
C ASN A 258 13.25 -8.54 -8.48
N LEU A 259 12.58 -9.70 -8.44
CA LEU A 259 11.28 -9.82 -7.78
C LEU A 259 11.37 -9.53 -6.27
N LEU A 260 12.45 -9.95 -5.60
CA LEU A 260 12.73 -9.62 -4.20
C LEU A 260 12.87 -8.11 -3.99
N VAL A 261 13.54 -7.40 -4.90
CA VAL A 261 13.66 -5.94 -4.85
C VAL A 261 12.28 -5.28 -4.91
N LEU A 262 11.40 -5.71 -5.83
CA LEU A 262 10.04 -5.18 -5.89
C LEU A 262 9.25 -5.48 -4.60
N VAL A 263 9.26 -6.72 -4.11
CA VAL A 263 8.58 -7.08 -2.86
C VAL A 263 9.11 -6.24 -1.69
N GLY A 264 10.42 -6.05 -1.62
CA GLY A 264 11.07 -5.19 -0.62
C GLY A 264 10.59 -3.75 -0.70
N ALA A 265 10.53 -3.17 -1.90
CA ALA A 265 10.04 -1.81 -2.11
C ALA A 265 8.55 -1.67 -1.73
N VAL A 266 7.70 -2.62 -2.13
CA VAL A 266 6.28 -2.63 -1.78
C VAL A 266 6.09 -2.74 -0.26
N LYS A 267 6.84 -3.60 0.44
CA LYS A 267 6.79 -3.70 1.91
C LYS A 267 7.33 -2.46 2.61
N ALA A 268 8.31 -1.78 2.02
CA ALA A 268 8.87 -0.55 2.56
C ALA A 268 7.95 0.67 2.37
N SER A 269 6.94 0.60 1.49
CA SER A 269 6.05 1.73 1.18
C SER A 269 5.43 2.39 2.41
N ASP A 270 4.92 1.61 3.37
CA ASP A 270 4.36 2.10 4.63
C ASP A 270 5.38 2.93 5.44
N ARG A 271 6.62 2.42 5.53
CA ARG A 271 7.71 3.10 6.24
C ARG A 271 8.13 4.38 5.52
N ILE A 272 8.29 4.33 4.20
CA ILE A 272 8.67 5.48 3.37
C ILE A 272 7.67 6.62 3.57
N VAL A 273 6.36 6.31 3.55
CA VAL A 273 5.34 7.34 3.74
C VAL A 273 5.36 7.91 5.16
N LYS A 274 5.56 7.08 6.17
CA LYS A 274 5.68 7.57 7.56
C LYS A 274 6.86 8.52 7.73
N GLU A 275 8.02 8.16 7.17
CA GLU A 275 9.22 9.01 7.18
C GLU A 275 8.98 10.33 6.41
N MET A 276 8.30 10.29 5.25
CA MET A 276 7.93 11.50 4.49
C MET A 276 6.96 12.43 5.26
N MET A 277 6.03 11.85 6.02
CA MET A 277 5.00 12.59 6.75
C MET A 277 5.47 13.07 8.15
N GLY A 278 6.68 12.68 8.56
CA GLY A 278 7.25 12.98 9.88
C GLY A 278 6.47 12.31 11.01
N LEU A 279 6.08 11.04 10.80
CA LEU A 279 5.33 10.19 11.74
C LEU A 279 6.21 9.18 12.46
#